data_AF-A0AA92W301-F1
#
_entry.id   AF-A0AA92W301-F1
#
_cell.length_a   1.000
_cell.length_b   1.000
_cell.length_c   1.000
_cell.angle_alpha   90.00
_cell.angle_beta   90.00
_cell.angle_gamma   90.00
#
_symmetry.space_group_name_H-M   'P 1'
#
loop_
_entity.id
_entity.type
_entity.pdbx_description
1 polymer ?
#
loop_
_entity_poly.entity_id
_entity_poly.type
_entity_poly.pdbx_seq_one_letter_code
_entity_poly.pdbx_strand_id
1 'polypeptide(L)'
;PASNDITKLDKSINAMFIKEEEVRGKISKLRDAIVVFADLIKVELGKNEQRSKSLVDAVKQMRQENDVSSKALQDKLEVLNNSPQKKVVTHRFEPTSKYVLLFIGGLALSLVISIWGNLNQWRAHQDWEEADLKYRALKMVLPSNDPNVRYIEKNFSVCPNKEVIEKVRTHVNIYEDSIRYHNEMIQMAAIKDSIANSLFKEANEIKKKINKQ
;
A
#
# COMPACT_ATOMS: atom_id res chain seq x y z
N PRO A 1 -74.16 67.75 33.97
CA PRO A 1 -73.08 66.74 33.96
C PRO A 1 -73.50 65.31 33.53
N ALA A 2 -74.80 64.97 33.42
CA ALA A 2 -75.26 63.59 33.13
C ALA A 2 -75.29 63.17 31.64
N SER A 3 -75.03 64.07 30.70
CA SER A 3 -75.10 63.79 29.24
C SER A 3 -73.81 63.19 28.66
N ASN A 4 -72.67 63.29 29.34
CA ASN A 4 -71.38 62.81 28.85
C ASN A 4 -71.13 61.31 29.16
N ASP A 5 -71.88 60.73 30.09
CA ASP A 5 -71.75 59.33 30.50
C ASP A 5 -72.54 58.37 29.58
N ILE A 6 -73.69 58.79 29.05
CA ILE A 6 -74.52 57.97 28.15
C ILE A 6 -73.81 57.75 26.79
N THR A 7 -73.17 58.78 26.25
CA THR A 7 -72.40 58.69 25.00
C THR A 7 -71.14 57.81 25.12
N LYS A 8 -70.56 57.74 26.32
CA LYS A 8 -69.41 56.88 26.62
C LYS A 8 -69.82 55.41 26.69
N LEU A 9 -71.00 55.12 27.25
CA LEU A 9 -71.56 53.77 27.34
C LEU A 9 -71.90 53.21 25.95
N ASP A 10 -72.60 53.97 25.10
CA ASP A 10 -72.94 53.54 23.74
C ASP A 10 -71.69 53.23 22.90
N LYS A 11 -70.65 54.05 23.02
CA LYS A 11 -69.38 53.82 22.31
C LYS A 11 -68.67 52.56 22.79
N SER A 12 -68.74 52.26 24.09
CA SER A 12 -68.20 51.01 24.66
C SER A 12 -68.99 49.78 24.23
N ILE A 13 -70.33 49.87 24.13
CA ILE A 13 -71.20 48.78 23.68
C ILE A 13 -70.91 48.45 22.21
N ASN A 14 -70.86 49.45 21.32
CA ASN A 14 -70.55 49.23 19.91
C ASN A 14 -69.14 48.64 19.72
N ALA A 15 -68.15 49.12 20.48
CA ALA A 15 -66.79 48.56 20.44
C ALA A 15 -66.74 47.11 20.94
N MET A 16 -67.61 46.72 21.87
CA MET A 16 -67.72 45.35 22.36
C MET A 16 -68.29 44.42 21.29
N PHE A 17 -69.36 44.83 20.60
CA PHE A 17 -69.95 44.05 19.50
C PHE A 17 -68.98 43.82 18.34
N ILE A 18 -68.22 44.84 17.94
CA ILE A 18 -67.20 44.70 16.88
C ILE A 18 -66.12 43.69 17.28
N LYS A 19 -65.65 43.72 18.55
CA LYS A 19 -64.68 42.74 19.05
C LYS A 19 -65.25 41.33 19.10
N GLU A 20 -66.51 41.19 19.48
CA GLU A 20 -67.19 39.89 19.53
C GLU A 20 -67.33 39.27 18.14
N GLU A 21 -67.67 40.08 17.14
CA GLU A 21 -67.77 39.65 15.74
C GLU A 21 -66.39 39.26 15.16
N GLU A 22 -65.32 40.00 15.50
CA GLU A 22 -63.94 39.65 15.13
C GLU A 22 -63.50 38.32 15.75
N VAL A 23 -63.83 38.09 17.03
CA VAL A 23 -63.55 36.82 17.73
C VAL A 23 -64.32 35.67 17.07
N ARG A 24 -65.60 35.90 16.71
CA ARG A 24 -66.43 34.90 16.03
C ARG A 24 -65.87 34.54 14.64
N GLY A 25 -65.35 35.52 13.91
CA GLY A 25 -64.65 35.31 12.63
C GLY A 25 -63.30 34.60 12.76
N LYS A 26 -62.57 34.78 13.87
CA LYS A 26 -61.34 34.00 14.17
C LYS A 26 -61.67 32.54 14.53
N ILE A 27 -62.76 32.32 15.27
CA ILE A 27 -63.23 30.98 15.65
C ILE A 27 -63.70 30.20 14.40
N SER A 28 -64.40 30.84 13.46
CA SER A 28 -64.81 30.16 12.22
C SER A 28 -63.61 29.74 11.37
N LYS A 29 -62.61 30.62 11.18
CA LYS A 29 -61.37 30.28 10.48
C LYS A 29 -60.60 29.14 11.16
N LEU A 30 -60.57 29.12 12.50
CA LEU A 30 -59.94 28.04 13.26
C LEU A 30 -60.68 26.72 13.06
N ARG A 31 -62.01 26.74 13.06
CA ARG A 31 -62.84 25.55 12.80
C ARG A 31 -62.59 24.99 11.41
N ASP A 32 -62.54 25.84 10.38
CA ASP A 32 -62.28 25.41 9.00
C ASP A 32 -60.87 24.80 8.87
N ALA A 33 -59.87 25.41 9.51
CA ALA A 33 -58.51 24.86 9.54
C ALA A 33 -58.44 23.48 10.23
N ILE A 34 -59.17 23.29 11.34
CA ILE A 34 -59.25 22.00 12.05
C ILE A 34 -59.89 20.93 11.16
N VAL A 35 -60.94 21.26 10.41
CA VAL A 35 -61.60 20.32 9.49
C VAL A 35 -60.64 19.87 8.39
N VAL A 36 -59.94 20.80 7.75
CA VAL A 36 -58.92 20.49 6.73
C VAL A 36 -57.81 19.61 7.30
N PHE A 37 -57.36 19.89 8.53
CA PHE A 37 -56.32 19.10 9.18
C PHE A 37 -56.79 17.68 9.52
N ALA A 38 -58.06 17.51 9.94
CA ALA A 38 -58.64 16.21 10.21
C ALA A 38 -58.76 15.35 8.93
N ASP A 39 -59.16 15.96 7.82
CA ASP A 39 -59.22 15.27 6.52
C ASP A 39 -57.82 14.84 6.03
N LEU A 40 -56.81 15.69 6.22
CA LEU A 40 -55.42 15.36 5.90
C LEU A 40 -54.89 14.17 6.71
N ILE A 41 -55.14 14.15 8.02
CA ILE A 41 -54.76 13.03 8.90
C ILE A 41 -55.43 11.73 8.43
N LYS A 42 -56.72 11.79 8.05
CA LYS A 42 -57.46 10.61 7.59
C LYS A 42 -56.88 10.02 6.30
N VAL A 43 -56.46 10.88 5.36
CA VAL A 43 -55.81 10.45 4.11
C VAL A 43 -54.44 9.82 4.38
N GLU A 44 -53.65 10.43 5.27
CA GLU A 44 -52.30 9.94 5.59
C GLU A 44 -52.33 8.60 6.32
N LEU A 45 -53.26 8.41 7.25
CA LEU A 45 -53.49 7.12 7.92
C LEU A 45 -53.87 6.01 6.94
N GLY A 46 -54.81 6.27 6.02
CA GLY A 46 -55.19 5.29 5.00
C GLY A 46 -54.04 4.90 4.08
N LYS A 47 -53.22 5.87 3.67
CA LYS A 47 -52.01 5.63 2.85
C LYS A 47 -50.95 4.83 3.61
N ASN A 48 -50.77 5.10 4.90
CA ASN A 48 -49.80 4.38 5.73
C ASN A 48 -50.25 2.94 5.99
N GLU A 49 -51.55 2.71 6.23
CA GLU A 49 -52.11 1.37 6.37
C GLU A 49 -51.94 0.53 5.09
N GLN A 50 -52.21 1.13 3.92
CA GLN A 50 -52.01 0.45 2.63
C GLN A 50 -50.53 0.11 2.40
N ARG A 51 -49.61 1.03 2.70
CA ARG A 51 -48.17 0.76 2.64
C ARG A 51 -47.77 -0.36 3.59
N SER A 52 -48.27 -0.34 4.83
CA SER A 52 -48.01 -1.39 5.82
C SER A 52 -48.46 -2.76 5.32
N LYS A 53 -49.64 -2.89 4.72
CA LYS A 53 -50.12 -4.15 4.13
C LYS A 53 -49.20 -4.64 3.01
N SER A 54 -48.83 -3.75 2.08
CA SER A 54 -47.92 -4.11 0.98
C SER A 54 -46.53 -4.57 1.44
N LEU A 55 -45.99 -3.97 2.51
CA LEU A 55 -44.72 -4.39 3.09
C LEU A 55 -44.82 -5.77 3.77
N VAL A 56 -45.92 -6.03 4.49
CA VAL A 56 -46.15 -7.34 5.12
C VAL A 56 -46.24 -8.44 4.06
N ASP A 57 -46.96 -8.19 2.96
CA ASP A 57 -47.07 -9.16 1.86
C ASP A 57 -45.74 -9.42 1.18
N ALA A 58 -44.94 -8.37 0.91
CA ALA A 58 -43.59 -8.51 0.35
C ALA A 58 -42.65 -9.30 1.27
N VAL A 59 -42.70 -9.07 2.59
CA VAL A 59 -41.91 -9.84 3.56
C VAL A 59 -42.34 -11.30 3.60
N LYS A 60 -43.63 -11.59 3.49
CA LYS A 60 -44.15 -12.96 3.44
C LYS A 60 -43.67 -13.69 2.19
N GLN A 61 -43.69 -13.03 1.02
CA GLN A 61 -43.16 -13.58 -0.22
C GLN A 61 -41.66 -13.87 -0.12
N MET A 62 -40.87 -12.92 0.39
CA MET A 62 -39.42 -13.11 0.56
C MET A 62 -39.09 -14.28 1.50
N ARG A 63 -39.83 -14.46 2.59
CA ARG A 63 -39.66 -15.64 3.47
C ARG A 63 -39.93 -16.93 2.72
N GLN A 64 -41.02 -16.98 1.96
CA GLN A 64 -41.39 -18.17 1.21
C GLN A 64 -40.35 -18.52 0.13
N GLU A 65 -39.85 -17.54 -0.62
CA GLU A 65 -38.80 -17.75 -1.63
C GLU A 65 -37.49 -18.22 -0.98
N ASN A 66 -37.15 -17.68 0.19
CA ASN A 66 -35.95 -18.09 0.93
C ASN A 66 -36.06 -19.51 1.48
N ASP A 67 -37.23 -19.90 2.01
CA ASP A 67 -37.48 -21.27 2.48
C ASP A 67 -37.37 -22.28 1.33
N VAL A 68 -37.88 -21.95 0.13
CA VAL A 68 -37.76 -22.80 -1.07
C VAL A 68 -36.30 -22.91 -1.52
N SER A 69 -35.55 -21.80 -1.52
CA SER A 69 -34.13 -21.79 -1.90
C SER A 69 -33.27 -22.59 -0.92
N SER A 70 -33.50 -22.41 0.39
CA SER A 70 -32.82 -23.15 1.46
C SER A 70 -33.05 -24.65 1.34
N LYS A 71 -34.30 -25.08 1.08
CA LYS A 71 -34.62 -26.48 0.88
C LYS A 71 -33.94 -27.07 -0.36
N ALA A 72 -33.92 -26.33 -1.48
CA ALA A 72 -33.21 -26.76 -2.68
C ALA A 72 -31.69 -26.89 -2.47
N LEU A 73 -31.09 -26.03 -1.63
CA LEU A 73 -29.67 -26.14 -1.26
C LEU A 73 -29.41 -27.33 -0.33
N GLN A 74 -30.30 -27.60 0.63
CA GLN A 74 -30.21 -28.78 1.49
C GLN A 74 -30.32 -30.08 0.69
N ASP A 75 -31.29 -30.18 -0.22
CA ASP A 75 -31.45 -31.35 -1.08
C ASP A 75 -30.21 -31.57 -1.95
N LYS A 76 -29.60 -30.49 -2.49
CA LYS A 76 -28.34 -30.59 -3.24
C LYS A 76 -27.15 -31.01 -2.38
N LEU A 77 -27.07 -30.53 -1.15
CA LEU A 77 -26.03 -30.93 -0.20
C LEU A 77 -26.18 -32.41 0.17
N GLU A 78 -27.40 -32.87 0.41
CA GLU A 78 -27.70 -34.28 0.70
C GLU A 78 -27.38 -35.17 -0.50
N VAL A 79 -27.71 -34.74 -1.72
CA VAL A 79 -27.33 -35.46 -2.96
C VAL A 79 -25.81 -35.52 -3.14
N LEU A 80 -25.07 -34.45 -2.81
CA LEU A 80 -23.60 -34.46 -2.87
C LEU A 80 -22.99 -35.38 -1.80
N ASN A 81 -23.58 -35.40 -0.60
CA ASN A 81 -23.13 -36.26 0.49
C ASN A 81 -23.42 -37.76 0.22
N ASN A 82 -24.56 -38.04 -0.41
CA ASN A 82 -25.00 -39.39 -0.77
C ASN A 82 -24.51 -39.84 -2.15
N SER A 83 -23.85 -38.96 -2.91
CA SER A 83 -23.17 -39.33 -4.14
C SER A 83 -22.06 -40.31 -3.77
N PRO A 84 -22.02 -41.53 -4.35
CA PRO A 84 -21.02 -42.51 -3.99
C PRO A 84 -19.66 -41.91 -4.28
N GLN A 85 -18.86 -41.68 -3.22
CA GLN A 85 -17.45 -41.34 -3.35
C GLN A 85 -16.88 -42.27 -4.41
N LYS A 86 -16.58 -41.70 -5.58
CA LYS A 86 -15.97 -42.39 -6.71
C LYS A 86 -14.85 -43.19 -6.08
N LYS A 87 -14.97 -44.53 -6.08
CA LYS A 87 -14.03 -45.42 -5.40
C LYS A 87 -12.67 -45.21 -6.07
N VAL A 88 -11.94 -44.21 -5.59
CA VAL A 88 -10.52 -44.12 -5.78
C VAL A 88 -10.05 -45.39 -5.11
N VAL A 89 -9.61 -46.34 -5.92
CA VAL A 89 -8.78 -47.44 -5.44
C VAL A 89 -7.49 -46.76 -5.02
N THR A 90 -7.54 -46.15 -3.84
CA THR A 90 -6.40 -45.61 -3.16
C THR A 90 -5.60 -46.84 -2.82
N HIS A 91 -4.54 -47.10 -3.58
CA HIS A 91 -3.46 -47.92 -3.08
C HIS A 91 -3.05 -47.23 -1.78
N ARG A 92 -3.50 -47.78 -0.64
CA ARG A 92 -2.96 -47.43 0.66
C ARG A 92 -1.49 -47.75 0.55
N PHE A 93 -0.67 -46.73 0.33
CA PHE A 93 0.73 -46.79 0.65
C PHE A 93 0.79 -46.90 2.17
N GLU A 94 0.79 -48.14 2.68
CA GLU A 94 1.35 -48.38 3.99
C GLU A 94 2.77 -47.78 3.98
N PRO A 95 3.18 -47.04 5.02
CA PRO A 95 4.54 -46.56 5.13
C PRO A 95 5.44 -47.75 5.43
N THR A 96 5.71 -48.58 4.42
CA THR A 96 6.52 -49.79 4.54
C THR A 96 7.97 -49.39 4.60
N SER A 97 8.39 -49.03 5.82
CA SER A 97 9.74 -48.91 6.36
C SER A 97 9.91 -47.57 7.08
N LYS A 98 10.17 -47.62 8.40
CA LYS A 98 10.55 -46.46 9.22
C LYS A 98 11.68 -45.64 8.56
N TYR A 99 12.55 -46.30 7.80
CA TYR A 99 13.66 -45.67 7.09
C TYR A 99 13.22 -44.79 5.91
N VAL A 100 12.15 -45.14 5.18
CA VAL A 100 11.66 -44.31 4.06
C VAL A 100 11.01 -43.03 4.58
N LEU A 101 10.26 -43.10 5.68
CA LEU A 101 9.69 -41.91 6.32
C LEU A 101 10.79 -40.99 6.89
N LEU A 102 11.79 -41.57 7.55
CA LEU A 102 12.96 -40.82 8.02
C LEU A 102 13.76 -40.22 6.86
N PHE A 103 13.85 -40.91 5.73
CA PHE A 103 14.51 -40.41 4.53
C PHE A 103 13.77 -39.20 3.93
N ILE A 104 12.44 -39.27 3.82
CA ILE A 104 11.62 -38.13 3.34
C ILE A 104 11.75 -36.93 4.29
N GLY A 105 11.70 -37.17 5.61
CA GLY A 105 11.92 -36.13 6.61
C GLY A 105 13.33 -35.53 6.54
N GLY A 106 14.36 -36.37 6.36
CA GLY A 106 15.75 -35.96 6.20
C GLY A 106 15.98 -35.18 4.91
N LEU A 107 15.34 -35.57 3.80
CA LEU A 107 15.37 -34.84 2.54
C LEU A 107 14.69 -33.47 2.67
N ALA A 108 13.52 -33.40 3.31
CA ALA A 108 12.84 -32.13 3.55
C ALA A 108 13.69 -31.21 4.43
N LEU A 109 14.31 -31.74 5.50
CA LEU A 109 15.17 -30.98 6.38
C LEU A 109 16.45 -30.50 5.68
N SER A 110 17.07 -31.34 4.85
CA SER A 110 18.27 -30.96 4.08
C SER A 110 17.96 -29.88 3.05
N LEU A 111 16.80 -29.93 2.40
CA LEU A 111 16.31 -28.87 1.50
C LEU A 111 16.13 -27.55 2.25
N VAL A 112 15.49 -27.56 3.43
CA VAL A 112 15.30 -26.34 4.24
C VAL A 112 16.63 -25.75 4.68
N ILE A 113 17.55 -26.58 5.17
CA ILE A 113 18.90 -26.13 5.58
C ILE A 113 19.67 -25.59 4.37
N SER A 114 19.54 -26.21 3.19
CA SER A 114 20.18 -25.75 1.97
C SER A 114 19.68 -24.36 1.55
N ILE A 115 18.36 -24.14 1.56
CA ILE A 115 17.76 -22.83 1.24
C ILE A 115 18.17 -21.78 2.28
N TRP A 116 18.13 -22.13 3.57
CA TRP A 116 18.53 -21.24 4.66
C TRP A 116 20.00 -20.86 4.59
N GLY A 117 20.88 -21.83 4.34
CA GLY A 117 22.32 -21.64 4.18
C GLY A 117 22.63 -20.75 2.99
N ASN A 118 22.00 -21.01 1.83
CA ASN A 118 22.16 -20.17 0.65
C ASN A 118 21.67 -18.73 0.91
N LEU A 119 20.50 -18.57 1.54
CA LEU A 119 19.96 -17.24 1.86
C LEU A 119 20.85 -16.47 2.83
N ASN A 120 21.39 -17.11 3.86
CA ASN A 120 22.31 -16.46 4.80
C ASN A 120 23.66 -16.15 4.15
N GLN A 121 24.16 -17.02 3.27
CA GLN A 121 25.36 -16.73 2.49
C GLN A 121 25.15 -15.54 1.56
N TRP A 122 23.99 -15.45 0.90
CA TRP A 122 23.64 -14.33 0.05
C TRP A 122 23.55 -13.03 0.85
N ARG A 123 22.91 -13.04 2.03
CA ARG A 123 22.90 -11.87 2.93
C ARG A 123 24.29 -11.45 3.35
N ALA A 124 25.10 -12.38 3.83
CA ALA A 124 26.47 -12.07 4.23
C ALA A 124 27.26 -11.50 3.05
N HIS A 125 27.12 -12.05 1.84
CA HIS A 125 27.81 -11.55 0.66
C HIS A 125 27.43 -10.11 0.32
N GLN A 126 26.14 -9.76 0.44
CA GLN A 126 25.69 -8.37 0.27
C GLN A 126 26.30 -7.44 1.33
N ASP A 127 26.37 -7.88 2.59
CA ASP A 127 26.98 -7.10 3.68
C ASP A 127 28.49 -6.88 3.44
N TRP A 128 29.20 -7.91 2.95
CA TRP A 128 30.62 -7.80 2.59
C TRP A 128 30.85 -6.83 1.43
N GLU A 129 30.01 -6.87 0.39
CA GLU A 129 30.10 -5.94 -0.75
C GLU A 129 29.85 -4.49 -0.32
N GLU A 130 28.90 -4.25 0.59
CA GLU A 130 28.58 -2.91 1.09
C GLU A 130 29.71 -2.36 1.96
N ALA A 131 30.28 -3.18 2.86
CA ALA A 131 31.43 -2.80 3.67
C ALA A 131 32.70 -2.55 2.84
N ASP A 132 32.94 -3.38 1.83
CA ASP A 132 34.05 -3.19 0.88
C ASP A 132 33.90 -1.89 0.08
N LEU A 133 32.71 -1.63 -0.47
CA LEU A 133 32.43 -0.40 -1.20
C LEU A 133 32.57 0.83 -0.29
N LYS A 134 32.09 0.75 0.96
CA LYS A 134 32.28 1.80 1.97
C LYS A 134 33.77 2.07 2.21
N TYR A 135 34.59 1.03 2.35
CA TYR A 135 36.03 1.18 2.52
C TYR A 135 36.71 1.82 1.30
N ARG A 136 36.40 1.36 0.08
CA ARG A 136 36.93 1.94 -1.17
C ARG A 136 36.51 3.39 -1.37
N ALA A 137 35.24 3.71 -1.10
CA ALA A 137 34.72 5.08 -1.20
C ALA A 137 35.41 6.02 -0.20
N LEU A 138 35.64 5.58 1.04
CA LEU A 138 36.38 6.36 2.03
C LEU A 138 37.84 6.62 1.59
N LYS A 139 38.48 5.64 0.94
CA LYS A 139 39.84 5.78 0.38
C LYS A 139 39.91 6.81 -0.75
N MET A 140 38.83 7.02 -1.49
CA MET A 140 38.75 8.03 -2.55
C MET A 140 38.61 9.46 -2.00
N VAL A 141 37.95 9.64 -0.85
CA VAL A 141 37.49 10.96 -0.35
C VAL A 141 38.47 11.69 0.59
N LEU A 142 39.61 11.09 0.95
CA LEU A 142 40.54 11.56 1.98
C LEU A 142 40.83 13.09 1.94
N PRO A 143 40.44 13.88 2.96
CA PRO A 143 40.66 13.62 4.38
C PRO A 143 39.41 13.38 5.26
N SER A 144 39.60 12.75 6.44
CA SER A 144 38.55 12.39 7.42
C SER A 144 37.66 13.54 7.92
N ASN A 145 38.06 14.80 7.69
CA ASN A 145 37.28 16.00 8.07
C ASN A 145 36.46 16.58 6.89
N ASP A 146 36.44 15.91 5.73
CA ASP A 146 35.69 16.36 4.57
C ASP A 146 34.17 16.07 4.74
N PRO A 147 33.27 17.04 4.45
CA PRO A 147 31.82 16.83 4.44
C PRO A 147 31.35 15.59 3.67
N ASN A 148 32.10 15.16 2.65
CA ASN A 148 31.83 13.98 1.84
C ASN A 148 31.92 12.67 2.63
N VAL A 149 32.80 12.58 3.65
CA VAL A 149 32.89 11.39 4.53
C VAL A 149 31.61 11.23 5.34
N ARG A 150 31.12 12.35 5.90
CA ARG A 150 29.86 12.37 6.66
C ARG A 150 28.66 12.03 5.78
N TYR A 151 28.69 12.42 4.51
CA TYR A 151 27.66 12.07 3.53
C TYR A 151 27.64 10.56 3.22
N ILE A 152 28.81 9.93 3.03
CA ILE A 152 28.92 8.47 2.81
C ILE A 152 28.45 7.71 4.06
N GLU A 153 28.93 8.08 5.24
CA GLU A 153 28.56 7.39 6.47
C GLU A 153 27.04 7.40 6.73
N LYS A 154 26.38 8.54 6.51
CA LYS A 154 24.93 8.67 6.69
C LYS A 154 24.13 7.79 5.71
N ASN A 155 24.56 7.70 4.45
CA ASN A 155 23.86 6.96 3.40
C ASN A 155 24.14 5.44 3.41
N PHE A 156 25.22 4.98 4.04
CA PHE A 156 25.55 3.56 4.17
C PHE A 156 25.14 2.96 5.53
N SER A 157 25.13 3.75 6.62
CA SER A 157 24.89 3.20 7.97
C SER A 157 23.52 3.50 8.56
N VAL A 158 22.87 4.62 8.21
CA VAL A 158 21.62 5.05 8.86
C VAL A 158 20.38 4.78 8.00
N CYS A 159 20.43 5.12 6.71
CA CYS A 159 19.34 4.87 5.75
C CYS A 159 19.92 4.53 4.37
N PRO A 160 20.08 3.25 4.02
CA PRO A 160 20.63 2.82 2.74
C PRO A 160 19.81 3.34 1.57
N ASN A 161 20.33 4.33 0.85
CA ASN A 161 19.73 4.77 -0.41
C ASN A 161 20.43 4.04 -1.56
N LYS A 162 19.73 3.05 -2.14
CA LYS A 162 20.24 2.23 -3.25
C LYS A 162 20.76 3.05 -4.42
N GLU A 163 20.12 4.19 -4.74
CA GLU A 163 20.55 5.06 -5.84
C GLU A 163 21.88 5.77 -5.51
N VAL A 164 22.08 6.17 -4.26
CA VAL A 164 23.33 6.81 -3.81
C VAL A 164 24.46 5.78 -3.78
N ILE A 165 24.19 4.57 -3.30
CA ILE A 165 25.17 3.47 -3.28
C ILE A 165 25.65 3.16 -4.70
N GLU A 166 24.74 3.08 -5.67
CA GLU A 166 25.11 2.81 -7.07
C GLU A 166 25.92 3.96 -7.69
N LYS A 167 25.54 5.22 -7.42
CA LYS A 167 26.35 6.37 -7.83
C LYS A 167 27.75 6.33 -7.23
N VAL A 168 27.89 6.01 -5.94
CA VAL A 168 29.18 5.88 -5.27
C VAL A 168 30.00 4.75 -5.90
N ARG A 169 29.39 3.61 -6.21
CA ARG A 169 30.04 2.49 -6.92
C ARG A 169 30.59 2.92 -8.27
N THR A 170 29.81 3.64 -9.08
CA THR A 170 30.28 4.16 -10.37
C THR A 170 31.46 5.12 -10.19
N HIS A 171 31.40 6.03 -9.22
CA HIS A 171 32.48 6.99 -8.96
C HIS A 171 33.77 6.29 -8.51
N VAL A 172 33.67 5.33 -7.59
CA VAL A 172 34.81 4.52 -7.12
C VAL A 172 35.46 3.79 -8.30
N ASN A 173 34.66 3.15 -9.15
CA ASN A 173 35.19 2.41 -10.31
C ASN A 173 35.91 3.35 -11.30
N ILE A 174 35.34 4.51 -11.61
CA ILE A 174 35.97 5.51 -12.50
C ILE A 174 37.30 5.99 -11.92
N TYR A 175 37.34 6.24 -10.61
CA TYR A 175 38.54 6.68 -9.91
C TYR A 175 39.64 5.61 -9.90
N GLU A 176 39.30 4.37 -9.56
CA GLU A 176 40.24 3.24 -9.58
C GLU A 176 40.78 2.96 -10.99
N ASP A 177 39.91 3.01 -12.00
CA ASP A 177 40.31 2.87 -13.40
C ASP A 177 41.27 3.99 -13.83
N SER A 178 41.01 5.22 -13.40
CA SER A 178 41.87 6.37 -13.67
C SER A 178 43.25 6.23 -13.03
N ILE A 179 43.31 5.73 -11.78
CA ILE A 179 44.58 5.44 -11.10
C ILE A 179 45.34 4.32 -11.82
N ARG A 180 44.65 3.23 -12.20
CA ARG A 180 45.29 2.13 -12.94
C ARG A 180 45.88 2.62 -14.25
N TYR A 181 45.08 3.35 -15.03
CA TYR A 181 45.52 3.91 -16.30
C TYR A 181 46.72 4.86 -16.11
N HIS A 182 46.68 5.72 -15.10
CA HIS A 182 47.81 6.61 -14.80
C HIS A 182 49.10 5.83 -14.48
N ASN A 183 49.00 4.76 -13.67
CA ASN A 183 50.13 3.91 -13.35
C ASN A 183 50.67 3.17 -14.58
N GLU A 184 49.79 2.66 -15.44
CA GLU A 184 50.18 2.03 -16.72
C GLU A 184 50.92 3.03 -17.62
N MET A 185 50.45 4.28 -17.69
CA MET A 185 51.09 5.33 -18.46
C MET A 185 52.47 5.69 -17.91
N ILE A 186 52.64 5.75 -16.59
CA ILE A 186 53.96 5.97 -15.96
C ILE A 186 54.92 4.82 -16.28
N GLN A 187 54.47 3.56 -16.16
CA GLN A 187 55.31 2.40 -16.46
C GLN A 187 55.70 2.37 -17.95
N MET A 188 54.74 2.63 -18.85
CA MET A 188 55.00 2.69 -20.28
C MET A 188 55.99 3.82 -20.63
N ALA A 189 55.89 4.99 -19.99
CA ALA A 189 56.85 6.08 -20.17
C ALA A 189 58.26 5.65 -19.74
N ALA A 190 58.41 5.05 -18.55
CA ALA A 190 59.70 4.56 -18.06
C ALA A 190 60.32 3.48 -18.99
N ILE A 191 59.50 2.57 -19.52
CA ILE A 191 59.95 1.55 -20.48
C ILE A 191 60.43 2.21 -21.78
N LYS A 192 59.65 3.12 -22.36
CA LYS A 192 60.01 3.84 -23.58
C LYS A 192 61.30 4.65 -23.40
N ASP A 193 61.46 5.31 -22.27
CA ASP A 193 62.68 6.05 -21.94
C ASP A 193 63.89 5.12 -21.80
N SER A 194 63.72 3.94 -21.20
CA SER A 194 64.80 2.95 -21.10
C SER A 194 65.27 2.43 -22.46
N ILE A 195 64.33 2.21 -23.40
CA ILE A 195 64.61 1.74 -24.77
C ILE A 195 65.28 2.85 -25.58
N ALA A 196 64.79 4.09 -25.47
CA ALA A 196 65.40 5.23 -26.14
C ALA A 196 66.85 5.44 -25.67
N ASN A 197 67.09 5.33 -24.36
CA ASN A 197 68.43 5.44 -23.78
C ASN A 197 69.38 4.31 -24.22
N SER A 198 68.90 3.07 -24.37
CA SER A 198 69.73 1.98 -24.87
C SER A 198 70.10 2.16 -26.35
N LEU A 199 69.12 2.49 -27.21
CA LEU A 199 69.33 2.77 -28.63
C LEU A 199 70.27 3.96 -28.85
N PHE A 200 70.14 5.03 -28.05
CA PHE A 200 71.03 6.19 -28.14
C PHE A 200 72.49 5.85 -27.79
N LYS A 201 72.71 4.98 -26.78
CA LYS A 201 74.05 4.49 -26.45
C LYS A 201 74.64 3.68 -27.60
N GLU A 202 73.86 2.77 -28.17
CA GLU A 202 74.29 1.93 -29.30
C GLU A 202 74.66 2.76 -30.53
N ALA A 203 73.83 3.74 -30.90
CA ALA A 203 74.09 4.64 -32.02
C ALA A 203 75.39 5.46 -31.83
N ASN A 204 75.65 5.94 -30.61
CA ASN A 204 76.88 6.66 -30.29
C ASN A 204 78.13 5.76 -30.39
N GLU A 205 78.02 4.50 -29.97
CA GLU A 205 79.11 3.54 -30.12
C GLU A 205 79.40 3.23 -31.60
N ILE A 206 78.38 3.06 -32.43
CA ILE A 206 78.53 2.90 -33.88
C ILE A 206 79.22 4.13 -34.49
N LYS A 207 78.75 5.33 -34.15
CA LYS A 207 79.33 6.60 -34.64
C LYS A 207 80.82 6.73 -34.28
N LYS A 208 81.21 6.37 -33.06
CA LYS A 208 82.62 6.37 -32.64
C LYS A 208 83.46 5.37 -33.42
N LYS A 209 82.93 4.19 -33.78
CA LYS A 209 83.63 3.19 -34.57
C LYS A 209 83.87 3.68 -36.00
N ILE A 210 82.88 4.33 -36.62
CA ILE A 210 82.99 4.90 -37.96
C ILE A 210 84.02 6.03 -38.00
N ASN A 211 83.99 6.95 -37.04
CA ASN A 211 84.94 8.08 -37.00
C ASN A 211 86.39 7.70 -36.67
N LYS A 212 86.66 6.44 -36.33
CA LYS A 212 88.02 5.91 -36.08
C LYS A 212 88.61 5.17 -37.29
N GLN A 213 87.81 4.90 -38.33
CA GLN A 213 88.28 4.49 -39.66
C GLN A 213 88.60 5.72 -40.49
#